data_AF-A0A8T5ULV8-F1
#
_entry.id   AF-A0A8T5ULV8-F1
#
_cell.length_a   1.000
_cell.length_b   1.000
_cell.length_c   1.000
_cell.angle_alpha   90.00
_cell.angle_beta   90.00
_cell.angle_gamma   90.00
#
_symmetry.space_group_name_H-M   'P 1'
#
loop_
_entity.id
_entity.type
_entity.pdbx_description
1 polymer ?
#
loop_
_entity_poly.entity_id
_entity_poly.type
_entity_poly.pdbx_seq_one_letter_code
_entity_poly.pdbx_strand_id
1 'polypeptide(L)'
;MSYTKKPTRKSGRKRDKWTDILPRYLTFISHMRPILRETRKIINDLDADLLIDTEIIDKIREEEEKRNIRKVRALSEFSAMYRSNVYEIIKDFIIKYRGTIPIIDIKDYIIEFLHESIGALYILRHITNPDQKNLDDTYLYSLSKYIEERLFPKGANLRMIYEKLLKFSNEYYECQRHLLQSHTYYREKLDVSDSFEIPGISPKIYQIINNITSLFNLDPSFGVFPERPDREIPMILKSEVFLPYIDSIANAEEESIENLAERIGMRLIDDLFLAPKEEFVSILEENNYLRTKKQSDGIIRYFPQFSNETLILHYLAFVSQRRGFLSKELINWVSMNFAFLIYMGILKWKLSDENIFYSIFKDLQTNEKILPYLMKLICFPNYLGLDKMKIRDSVQYRKEIFNFIGSQIDNLKELIDEVALFCEKFDKERKKK
;
A
#
# COMPACT_ATOMS: atom_id res chain seq x y z
N MET A 1 7.56 -55.43 -21.99
CA MET A 1 6.80 -54.76 -20.90
C MET A 1 7.75 -54.74 -19.70
N SER A 2 8.08 -53.65 -19.01
CA SER A 2 7.36 -52.43 -18.69
C SER A 2 8.37 -51.27 -18.67
N TYR A 3 8.05 -50.15 -19.33
CA TYR A 3 8.82 -48.91 -19.23
C TYR A 3 8.27 -48.10 -18.07
N THR A 4 9.03 -48.01 -16.98
CA THR A 4 8.75 -47.08 -15.88
C THR A 4 9.01 -45.65 -16.34
N LYS A 5 7.93 -44.93 -16.67
CA LYS A 5 7.98 -43.48 -16.92
C LYS A 5 8.45 -42.77 -15.63
N LYS A 6 9.63 -42.15 -15.69
CA LYS A 6 10.05 -41.17 -14.68
C LYS A 6 9.00 -40.05 -14.63
N PRO A 7 8.55 -39.62 -13.44
CA PRO A 7 7.64 -38.50 -13.34
C PRO A 7 8.37 -37.23 -13.77
N THR A 8 7.91 -36.62 -14.85
CA THR A 8 8.31 -35.26 -15.22
C THR A 8 7.90 -34.33 -14.10
N ARG A 9 8.86 -33.87 -13.31
CA ARG A 9 8.68 -32.70 -12.43
C ARG A 9 8.16 -31.57 -13.31
N LYS A 10 6.88 -31.21 -13.15
CA LYS A 10 6.35 -29.95 -13.69
C LYS A 10 7.29 -28.85 -13.19
N SER A 11 7.98 -28.18 -14.10
CA SER A 11 8.79 -27.01 -13.76
C SER A 11 7.87 -26.03 -13.03
N GLY A 12 8.13 -25.78 -11.75
CA GLY A 12 7.44 -24.71 -11.04
C GLY A 12 7.54 -23.43 -11.87
N ARG A 13 6.43 -22.70 -12.04
CA ARG A 13 6.42 -21.40 -12.72
C ARG A 13 7.58 -20.56 -12.18
N LYS A 14 8.55 -20.22 -13.05
CA LYS A 14 9.60 -19.27 -12.70
C LYS A 14 8.92 -17.98 -12.23
N ARG A 15 9.40 -17.42 -11.12
CA ARG A 15 8.94 -16.11 -10.63
C ARG A 15 9.30 -15.05 -11.69
N ASP A 16 8.35 -14.20 -12.06
CA ASP A 16 8.57 -13.12 -13.03
C ASP A 16 9.60 -12.13 -12.47
N LYS A 17 10.71 -11.91 -13.18
CA LYS A 17 11.70 -10.88 -12.82
C LYS A 17 11.11 -9.50 -13.10
N TRP A 18 11.64 -8.47 -12.46
CA TRP A 18 11.22 -7.09 -12.73
C TRP A 18 11.43 -6.68 -14.21
N THR A 19 12.50 -7.23 -14.82
CA THR A 19 12.80 -7.12 -16.26
C THR A 19 11.73 -7.76 -17.15
N ASP A 20 10.91 -8.67 -16.63
CA ASP A 20 9.82 -9.32 -17.38
C ASP A 20 8.51 -8.52 -17.29
N ILE A 21 8.36 -7.68 -16.25
CA ILE A 21 7.17 -6.86 -16.00
C ILE A 21 7.28 -5.49 -16.69
N LEU A 22 8.46 -4.90 -16.69
CA LEU A 22 8.71 -3.60 -17.32
C LEU A 22 8.26 -3.54 -18.79
N PRO A 23 8.58 -4.52 -19.66
CA PRO A 23 8.08 -4.53 -21.03
C PRO A 23 6.55 -4.57 -21.09
N ARG A 24 5.88 -5.35 -20.22
CA ARG A 24 4.40 -5.45 -20.20
C ARG A 24 3.75 -4.12 -19.80
N TYR A 25 4.31 -3.45 -18.80
CA TYR A 25 3.91 -2.12 -18.35
C TYR A 25 4.08 -1.07 -19.45
N LEU A 26 5.27 -1.00 -20.05
CA LEU A 26 5.57 -0.08 -21.14
C LEU A 26 4.70 -0.36 -22.37
N THR A 27 4.45 -1.63 -22.67
CA THR A 27 3.58 -2.08 -23.78
C THR A 27 2.16 -1.57 -23.56
N PHE A 28 1.57 -1.78 -22.38
CA PHE A 28 0.23 -1.26 -22.08
C PHE A 28 0.13 0.25 -22.32
N ILE A 29 1.04 1.03 -21.74
CA ILE A 29 1.05 2.49 -21.89
C ILE A 29 1.33 2.91 -23.34
N SER A 30 2.24 2.22 -24.03
CA SER A 30 2.61 2.53 -25.41
C SER A 30 1.52 2.20 -26.41
N HIS A 31 0.59 1.29 -26.08
CA HIS A 31 -0.58 1.00 -26.93
C HIS A 31 -1.77 1.89 -26.59
N MET A 32 -2.12 2.03 -25.30
CA MET A 32 -3.29 2.79 -24.89
C MET A 32 -3.18 4.28 -25.25
N ARG A 33 -2.01 4.89 -25.02
CA ARG A 33 -1.86 6.33 -25.21
C ARG A 33 -2.02 6.77 -26.68
N PRO A 34 -1.44 6.08 -27.68
CA PRO A 34 -1.73 6.35 -29.08
C PRO A 34 -3.19 6.14 -29.44
N ILE A 35 -3.83 5.07 -28.99
CA ILE A 35 -5.25 4.80 -29.26
C ILE A 35 -6.10 5.98 -28.80
N LEU A 36 -5.97 6.41 -27.54
CA LEU A 36 -6.75 7.54 -27.02
C LEU A 36 -6.45 8.86 -27.76
N ARG A 37 -5.20 9.08 -28.20
CA ARG A 37 -4.82 10.26 -28.99
C ARG A 37 -5.44 10.26 -30.38
N GLU A 38 -5.41 9.12 -31.06
CA GLU A 38 -6.01 8.93 -32.38
C GLU A 38 -7.53 9.10 -32.29
N THR A 39 -8.18 8.40 -31.36
CA THR A 39 -9.62 8.54 -31.10
C THR A 39 -9.98 9.99 -30.79
N ARG A 40 -9.22 10.70 -29.93
CA ARG A 40 -9.49 12.11 -29.63
C ARG A 40 -9.43 12.98 -30.88
N LYS A 41 -8.44 12.77 -31.74
CA LYS A 41 -8.31 13.53 -33.00
C LYS A 41 -9.51 13.28 -33.90
N ILE A 42 -9.90 12.02 -34.07
CA ILE A 42 -11.02 11.64 -34.94
C ILE A 42 -12.34 12.20 -34.43
N ILE A 43 -12.62 12.05 -33.13
CA ILE A 43 -13.85 12.60 -32.53
C ILE A 43 -13.86 14.13 -32.63
N ASN A 44 -12.73 14.79 -32.42
CA ASN A 44 -12.61 16.25 -32.59
C ASN A 44 -12.96 16.71 -34.01
N ASP A 45 -12.48 15.97 -35.03
CA ASP A 45 -12.68 16.28 -36.44
C ASP A 45 -14.07 15.86 -36.97
N LEU A 46 -14.85 15.08 -36.21
CA LEU A 46 -16.19 14.61 -36.58
C LEU A 46 -17.26 15.67 -36.30
N ASP A 47 -18.22 15.87 -37.20
CA ASP A 47 -19.39 16.70 -36.90
C ASP A 47 -20.22 16.11 -35.75
N ALA A 48 -20.67 16.96 -34.82
CA ALA A 48 -21.33 16.49 -33.59
C ALA A 48 -22.62 15.72 -33.89
N ASP A 49 -23.38 16.12 -34.93
CA ASP A 49 -24.61 15.44 -35.34
C ASP A 49 -24.39 14.00 -35.80
N LEU A 50 -23.18 13.67 -36.28
CA LEU A 50 -22.81 12.32 -36.70
C LEU A 50 -22.57 11.38 -35.51
N LEU A 51 -22.41 11.90 -34.29
CA LEU A 51 -22.31 11.08 -33.08
C LEU A 51 -23.63 10.47 -32.66
N ILE A 52 -24.77 10.97 -33.17
CA ILE A 52 -26.10 10.43 -32.86
C ILE A 52 -26.25 9.00 -33.39
N ASP A 53 -25.61 8.73 -34.53
CA ASP A 53 -25.62 7.42 -35.16
C ASP A 53 -24.41 6.58 -34.72
N THR A 54 -24.67 5.63 -33.82
CA THR A 54 -23.64 4.71 -33.33
C THR A 54 -23.05 3.82 -34.42
N GLU A 55 -23.73 3.63 -35.55
CA GLU A 55 -23.18 2.89 -36.70
C GLU A 55 -22.01 3.64 -37.36
N ILE A 56 -22.02 4.97 -37.32
CA ILE A 56 -20.91 5.79 -37.81
C ILE A 56 -19.67 5.57 -36.94
N ILE A 57 -19.86 5.46 -35.63
CA ILE A 57 -18.79 5.16 -34.67
C ILE A 57 -18.20 3.76 -34.92
N ASP A 58 -19.05 2.77 -35.21
CA ASP A 58 -18.60 1.42 -35.55
C ASP A 58 -17.82 1.39 -36.88
N LYS A 59 -18.27 2.13 -37.90
CA LYS A 59 -17.55 2.27 -39.18
C LYS A 59 -16.18 2.91 -38.98
N ILE A 60 -16.09 3.96 -38.18
CA ILE A 60 -14.83 4.62 -37.82
C ILE A 60 -13.88 3.64 -37.12
N ARG A 61 -14.38 2.89 -36.13
CA ARG A 61 -13.59 1.87 -35.42
C ARG A 61 -13.03 0.83 -36.41
N GLU A 62 -13.88 0.27 -37.27
CA GLU A 62 -13.46 -0.73 -38.26
C GLU A 62 -12.41 -0.20 -39.25
N GLU A 63 -12.55 1.05 -39.70
CA GLU A 63 -11.55 1.67 -40.56
C GLU A 63 -10.20 1.84 -39.87
N GLU A 64 -10.18 2.24 -38.60
CA GLU A 64 -8.96 2.37 -37.82
C GLU A 64 -8.27 1.02 -37.57
N GLU A 65 -9.04 -0.04 -37.34
CA GLU A 65 -8.52 -1.40 -37.21
C GLU A 65 -7.91 -1.88 -38.54
N LYS A 66 -8.60 -1.67 -39.66
CA LYS A 66 -8.11 -2.01 -41.01
C LYS A 66 -6.82 -1.27 -41.38
N ARG A 67 -6.67 0.02 -41.02
CA ARG A 67 -5.45 0.82 -41.27
C ARG A 67 -4.24 0.30 -40.48
N ASN A 68 -4.45 -0.25 -39.29
CA ASN A 68 -3.37 -0.69 -38.39
C ASN A 68 -2.92 -2.16 -38.59
N ILE A 69 -3.81 -3.05 -39.06
CA ILE A 69 -3.47 -4.46 -39.37
C ILE A 69 -2.35 -4.57 -40.41
N ARG A 70 -2.15 -3.54 -41.25
CA ARG A 70 -1.10 -3.50 -42.29
C ARG A 70 0.34 -3.35 -41.75
N LYS A 71 0.56 -3.14 -40.43
CA LYS A 71 1.90 -2.87 -39.88
C LYS A 71 2.53 -3.99 -39.02
N VAL A 72 1.82 -4.74 -38.16
CA VAL A 72 2.33 -5.97 -37.46
C VAL A 72 1.17 -6.82 -36.89
N ARG A 73 1.09 -8.13 -37.20
CA ARG A 73 -0.06 -9.03 -36.89
C ARG A 73 -0.38 -9.32 -35.41
N ALA A 74 0.62 -9.49 -34.54
CA ALA A 74 0.35 -9.86 -33.12
C ALA A 74 0.09 -8.62 -32.23
N LEU A 75 0.72 -7.48 -32.57
CA LEU A 75 0.46 -6.18 -31.91
C LEU A 75 -0.90 -5.60 -32.32
N SER A 76 -1.45 -6.02 -33.48
CA SER A 76 -2.73 -5.54 -33.97
C SER A 76 -3.93 -6.09 -33.20
N GLU A 77 -3.90 -7.33 -32.72
CA GLU A 77 -5.03 -7.93 -31.97
C GLU A 77 -5.23 -7.29 -30.60
N PHE A 78 -4.15 -7.10 -29.83
CA PHE A 78 -4.22 -6.38 -28.55
C PHE A 78 -4.65 -4.92 -28.73
N SER A 79 -4.11 -4.24 -29.75
CA SER A 79 -4.50 -2.86 -30.04
C SER A 79 -5.96 -2.75 -30.50
N ALA A 80 -6.46 -3.73 -31.26
CA ALA A 80 -7.86 -3.81 -31.66
C ALA A 80 -8.79 -4.03 -30.46
N MET A 81 -8.43 -4.95 -29.55
CA MET A 81 -9.21 -5.18 -28.32
C MET A 81 -9.34 -3.89 -27.48
N TYR A 82 -8.24 -3.18 -27.25
CA TYR A 82 -8.27 -1.92 -26.50
C TYR A 82 -9.02 -0.82 -27.22
N ARG A 83 -8.88 -0.71 -28.56
CA ARG A 83 -9.63 0.25 -29.37
C ARG A 83 -11.12 -0.03 -29.32
N SER A 84 -11.52 -1.29 -29.48
CA SER A 84 -12.92 -1.71 -29.36
C SER A 84 -13.51 -1.29 -28.01
N ASN A 85 -12.81 -1.59 -26.91
CA ASN A 85 -13.24 -1.17 -25.58
C ASN A 85 -13.42 0.36 -25.45
N VAL A 86 -12.49 1.16 -25.98
CA VAL A 86 -12.59 2.63 -25.96
C VAL A 86 -13.82 3.12 -26.71
N TYR A 87 -14.10 2.57 -27.90
CA TYR A 87 -15.28 2.96 -28.68
C TYR A 87 -16.59 2.48 -28.06
N GLU A 88 -16.63 1.29 -27.44
CA GLU A 88 -17.81 0.84 -26.69
C GLU A 88 -18.12 1.78 -25.52
N ILE A 89 -17.11 2.19 -24.74
CA ILE A 89 -17.29 3.17 -23.65
C ILE A 89 -17.88 4.50 -24.18
N ILE A 90 -17.40 4.98 -25.33
CA ILE A 90 -17.92 6.19 -25.97
C ILE A 90 -19.39 6.00 -26.39
N LYS A 91 -19.72 4.87 -27.03
CA LYS A 91 -21.09 4.57 -27.46
C LYS A 91 -22.04 4.50 -26.27
N ASP A 92 -21.66 3.81 -25.21
CA ASP A 92 -22.47 3.70 -24.00
C ASP A 92 -22.75 5.07 -23.39
N PHE A 93 -21.76 5.96 -23.36
CA PHE A 93 -21.95 7.34 -22.90
C PHE A 93 -22.93 8.11 -23.81
N ILE A 94 -22.76 8.05 -25.12
CA ILE A 94 -23.68 8.71 -26.07
C ILE A 94 -25.11 8.19 -25.92
N ILE A 95 -25.30 6.86 -25.86
CA ILE A 95 -26.63 6.24 -25.72
C ILE A 95 -27.28 6.66 -24.40
N LYS A 96 -26.51 6.76 -23.32
CA LYS A 96 -27.01 7.14 -22.01
C LYS A 96 -27.46 8.60 -21.95
N TYR A 97 -26.74 9.51 -22.62
CA TYR A 97 -26.95 10.95 -22.50
C TYR A 97 -27.64 11.61 -23.70
N ARG A 98 -27.79 10.90 -24.83
CA ARG A 98 -28.59 11.38 -25.97
C ARG A 98 -30.01 11.68 -25.51
N GLY A 99 -30.50 12.87 -25.85
CA GLY A 99 -31.81 13.36 -25.42
C GLY A 99 -31.85 13.97 -24.02
N THR A 100 -30.77 13.89 -23.24
CA THR A 100 -30.64 14.55 -21.92
C THR A 100 -29.79 15.82 -22.01
N ILE A 101 -28.69 15.77 -22.76
CA ILE A 101 -27.80 16.92 -23.00
C ILE A 101 -27.56 17.13 -24.51
N PRO A 102 -27.27 18.37 -24.96
CA PRO A 102 -26.92 18.66 -26.34
C PRO A 102 -25.78 17.78 -26.87
N ILE A 103 -25.88 17.37 -28.13
CA ILE A 103 -24.89 16.45 -28.73
C ILE A 103 -23.49 17.07 -28.84
N ILE A 104 -23.42 18.40 -28.98
CA ILE A 104 -22.16 19.14 -28.96
C ILE A 104 -21.47 19.04 -27.59
N ASP A 105 -22.23 19.11 -26.50
CA ASP A 105 -21.69 18.97 -25.15
C ASP A 105 -21.21 17.54 -24.90
N ILE A 106 -21.96 16.53 -25.39
CA ILE A 106 -21.52 15.12 -25.35
C ILE A 106 -20.16 14.95 -26.04
N LYS A 107 -20.00 15.54 -27.23
CA LYS A 107 -18.74 15.53 -27.97
C LYS A 107 -17.61 16.16 -27.17
N ASP A 108 -17.85 17.34 -26.62
CA ASP A 108 -16.84 18.10 -25.87
C ASP A 108 -16.41 17.34 -24.60
N TYR A 109 -17.36 16.75 -23.86
CA TYR A 109 -17.05 15.87 -22.72
C TYR A 109 -16.18 14.69 -23.13
N ILE A 110 -16.50 13.98 -24.23
CA ILE A 110 -15.68 12.86 -24.71
C ILE A 110 -14.24 13.32 -25.01
N ILE A 111 -14.08 14.47 -25.68
CA ILE A 111 -12.77 15.03 -26.04
C ILE A 111 -11.96 15.39 -24.79
N GLU A 112 -12.61 15.97 -23.78
CA GLU A 112 -12.01 16.32 -22.49
C GLU A 112 -11.61 15.06 -21.72
N PHE A 113 -12.50 14.08 -21.59
CA PHE A 113 -12.21 12.82 -20.91
C PHE A 113 -11.07 12.03 -21.56
N LEU A 114 -10.98 12.05 -22.90
CA LEU A 114 -9.83 11.52 -23.64
C LEU A 114 -8.55 12.31 -23.34
N HIS A 115 -8.64 13.65 -23.29
CA HIS A 115 -7.49 14.50 -22.98
C HIS A 115 -6.91 14.19 -21.59
N GLU A 116 -7.76 14.13 -20.58
CA GLU A 116 -7.43 13.76 -19.19
C GLU A 116 -6.76 12.38 -19.13
N SER A 117 -7.36 11.39 -19.79
CA SER A 117 -6.84 10.01 -19.84
C SER A 117 -5.45 9.91 -20.48
N ILE A 118 -5.22 10.68 -21.56
CA ILE A 118 -3.90 10.81 -22.18
C ILE A 118 -2.90 11.45 -21.19
N GLY A 119 -3.35 12.42 -20.40
CA GLY A 119 -2.58 13.07 -19.34
C GLY A 119 -2.18 12.10 -18.23
N ALA A 120 -3.12 11.29 -17.73
CA ALA A 120 -2.86 10.26 -16.73
C ALA A 120 -1.82 9.23 -17.22
N LEU A 121 -2.01 8.67 -18.43
CA LEU A 121 -1.04 7.75 -19.03
C LEU A 121 0.33 8.39 -19.25
N TYR A 122 0.38 9.69 -19.55
CA TYR A 122 1.64 10.41 -19.66
C TYR A 122 2.37 10.45 -18.31
N ILE A 123 1.71 10.86 -17.22
CA ILE A 123 2.35 10.90 -15.90
C ILE A 123 2.80 9.51 -15.48
N LEU A 124 1.93 8.51 -15.60
CA LEU A 124 2.26 7.13 -15.27
C LEU A 124 3.50 6.67 -16.05
N ARG A 125 3.61 6.96 -17.35
CA ARG A 125 4.82 6.62 -18.12
C ARG A 125 6.11 7.21 -17.53
N HIS A 126 6.05 8.39 -16.93
CA HIS A 126 7.23 9.16 -16.50
C HIS A 126 7.52 9.05 -15.01
N ILE A 127 6.58 8.58 -14.19
CA ILE A 127 6.86 8.28 -12.78
C ILE A 127 7.84 7.11 -12.65
N THR A 128 7.94 6.26 -13.68
CA THR A 128 8.75 5.05 -13.66
C THR A 128 9.94 5.15 -14.62
N ASN A 129 11.01 5.82 -14.20
CA ASN A 129 12.25 5.82 -14.97
C ASN A 129 13.10 4.58 -14.64
N PRO A 130 13.38 3.68 -15.60
CA PRO A 130 14.29 2.56 -15.38
C PRO A 130 15.75 3.00 -15.18
N ASP A 131 16.12 4.20 -15.64
CA ASP A 131 17.47 4.74 -15.46
C ASP A 131 17.61 5.45 -14.11
N GLN A 132 18.12 4.68 -13.14
CA GLN A 132 18.29 5.04 -11.72
C GLN A 132 19.34 6.15 -11.45
N LYS A 133 19.82 6.88 -12.46
CA LYS A 133 20.98 7.78 -12.28
C LYS A 133 20.70 8.95 -11.33
N ASN A 134 19.46 9.45 -11.27
CA ASN A 134 19.02 10.52 -10.34
C ASN A 134 17.66 10.15 -9.71
N LEU A 135 17.63 9.12 -8.87
CA LEU A 135 16.40 8.65 -8.21
C LEU A 135 15.73 9.75 -7.37
N ASP A 136 16.52 10.57 -6.67
CA ASP A 136 16.02 11.58 -5.73
C ASP A 136 15.19 12.70 -6.40
N ASP A 137 15.44 12.97 -7.68
CA ASP A 137 14.70 13.98 -8.47
C ASP A 137 13.47 13.39 -9.18
N THR A 138 13.22 12.09 -9.02
CA THR A 138 12.08 11.45 -9.69
C THR A 138 10.76 11.75 -8.99
N TYR A 139 9.71 11.79 -9.80
CA TYR A 139 8.34 11.95 -9.34
C TYR A 139 7.93 10.85 -8.33
N LEU A 140 8.41 9.62 -8.56
CA LEU A 140 8.16 8.48 -7.68
C LEU A 140 8.84 8.62 -6.33
N TYR A 141 10.10 9.08 -6.33
CA TYR A 141 10.83 9.27 -5.09
C TYR A 141 10.16 10.33 -4.22
N SER A 142 9.82 11.48 -4.80
CA SER A 142 9.13 12.57 -4.08
C SER A 142 7.80 12.09 -3.47
N LEU A 143 7.00 11.34 -4.22
CA LEU A 143 5.76 10.76 -3.72
C LEU A 143 5.96 9.70 -2.65
N SER A 144 6.92 8.79 -2.85
CA SER A 144 7.20 7.78 -1.84
C SER A 144 7.68 8.42 -0.54
N LYS A 145 8.49 9.49 -0.61
CA LYS A 145 8.90 10.28 0.56
C LYS A 145 7.73 10.96 1.25
N TYR A 146 6.82 11.55 0.48
CA TYR A 146 5.60 12.17 1.01
C TYR A 146 4.76 11.19 1.83
N ILE A 147 4.59 9.96 1.33
CA ILE A 147 3.83 8.90 2.01
C ILE A 147 4.64 8.31 3.18
N GLU A 148 5.95 8.06 2.99
CA GLU A 148 6.85 7.58 4.04
C GLU A 148 6.78 8.50 5.26
N GLU A 149 6.85 9.82 5.08
CA GLU A 149 6.84 10.77 6.20
C GLU A 149 5.60 10.66 7.09
N ARG A 150 4.43 10.35 6.50
CA ARG A 150 3.14 10.28 7.21
C ARG A 150 2.86 8.91 7.82
N LEU A 151 3.11 7.85 7.05
CA LEU A 151 2.65 6.51 7.42
C LEU A 151 3.77 5.59 7.90
N PHE A 152 4.99 5.78 7.41
CA PHE A 152 6.08 4.87 7.69
C PHE A 152 7.40 5.65 7.68
N PRO A 153 7.67 6.49 8.70
CA PRO A 153 8.77 7.46 8.66
C PRO A 153 10.12 6.83 9.00
N LYS A 154 11.21 7.46 8.57
CA LYS A 154 12.58 7.10 8.97
C LYS A 154 13.06 8.02 10.09
N GLY A 155 13.92 7.51 10.95
CA GLY A 155 14.54 8.28 12.05
C GLY A 155 15.73 7.55 12.64
N ALA A 156 16.55 8.29 13.40
CA ALA A 156 17.75 7.77 14.03
C ALA A 156 17.46 6.86 15.24
N ASN A 157 16.35 7.12 15.94
CA ASN A 157 15.90 6.36 17.10
C ASN A 157 14.36 6.20 17.08
N LEU A 158 13.86 5.32 17.94
CA LEU A 158 12.45 4.94 18.00
C LEU A 158 11.57 6.15 18.36
N ARG A 159 12.02 6.95 19.33
CA ARG A 159 11.33 8.17 19.78
C ARG A 159 11.05 9.14 18.64
N MET A 160 12.06 9.52 17.86
CA MET A 160 11.89 10.43 16.73
C MET A 160 10.90 9.90 15.68
N ILE A 161 10.87 8.59 15.49
CA ILE A 161 9.94 7.94 14.56
C ILE A 161 8.52 7.99 15.14
N TYR A 162 8.37 7.68 16.43
CA TYR A 162 7.11 7.73 17.14
C TYR A 162 6.49 9.14 17.12
N GLU A 163 7.28 10.17 17.42
CA GLU A 163 6.82 11.57 17.38
C GLU A 163 6.33 11.99 15.98
N LYS A 164 7.01 11.54 14.92
CA LYS A 164 6.56 11.77 13.54
C LYS A 164 5.23 11.08 13.26
N LEU A 165 5.08 9.83 13.69
CA LEU A 165 3.82 9.08 13.54
C LEU A 165 2.69 9.75 14.30
N LEU A 166 2.92 10.12 15.55
CA LEU A 166 1.95 10.79 16.42
C LEU A 166 1.48 12.13 15.84
N LYS A 167 2.39 12.92 15.24
CA LYS A 167 2.05 14.18 14.57
C LYS A 167 0.95 14.00 13.50
N PHE A 168 0.94 12.86 12.82
CA PHE A 168 0.01 12.56 11.74
C PHE A 168 -1.13 11.61 12.14
N SER A 169 -1.15 11.10 13.38
CA SER A 169 -2.10 10.06 13.76
C SER A 169 -3.54 10.58 13.84
N ASN A 170 -3.76 11.84 14.22
CA ASN A 170 -5.09 12.44 14.25
C ASN A 170 -5.87 12.31 12.92
N GLU A 171 -5.16 12.37 11.81
CA GLU A 171 -5.73 12.27 10.46
C GLU A 171 -5.51 10.87 9.86
N TYR A 172 -4.35 10.26 10.12
CA TYR A 172 -3.89 9.06 9.41
C TYR A 172 -3.73 7.82 10.29
N TYR A 173 -4.28 7.80 11.51
CA TYR A 173 -4.15 6.64 12.39
C TYR A 173 -4.66 5.36 11.73
N GLU A 174 -5.82 5.38 11.07
CA GLU A 174 -6.33 4.18 10.40
C GLU A 174 -5.48 3.76 9.18
N CYS A 175 -4.88 4.71 8.45
CA CYS A 175 -3.86 4.41 7.43
C CYS A 175 -2.61 3.74 8.06
N GLN A 176 -2.10 4.32 9.15
CA GLN A 176 -0.92 3.86 9.87
C GLN A 176 -1.14 2.44 10.43
N ARG A 177 -2.31 2.21 11.03
CA ARG A 177 -2.74 0.90 11.51
C ARG A 177 -2.91 -0.09 10.36
N HIS A 178 -3.51 0.32 9.24
CA HIS A 178 -3.70 -0.52 8.07
C HIS A 178 -2.37 -1.05 7.50
N LEU A 179 -1.29 -0.26 7.55
CA LEU A 179 0.03 -0.73 7.13
C LEU A 179 0.56 -1.92 7.93
N LEU A 180 0.09 -2.12 9.16
CA LEU A 180 0.47 -3.25 9.99
C LEU A 180 -0.44 -4.46 9.78
N GLN A 181 -1.64 -4.30 9.23
CA GLN A 181 -2.64 -5.36 9.11
C GLN A 181 -2.48 -6.16 7.82
N SER A 182 -1.41 -6.95 7.70
CA SER A 182 -1.24 -7.83 6.53
C SER A 182 -2.31 -8.94 6.54
N HIS A 183 -3.24 -8.89 5.57
CA HIS A 183 -4.40 -9.80 5.50
C HIS A 183 -4.13 -11.12 4.75
N THR A 184 -2.88 -11.45 4.43
CA THR A 184 -2.63 -12.59 3.53
C THR A 184 -2.54 -13.91 4.30
N TYR A 185 -3.47 -14.83 4.02
CA TYR A 185 -3.56 -16.18 4.63
C TYR A 185 -2.47 -17.15 4.17
N TYR A 186 -1.26 -16.69 3.87
CA TYR A 186 -0.22 -17.60 3.45
C TYR A 186 0.54 -18.19 4.65
N ARG A 187 -0.02 -19.27 5.20
CA ARG A 187 0.75 -20.26 5.94
C ARG A 187 1.75 -20.89 4.97
N GLU A 188 2.99 -20.39 4.92
CA GLU A 188 4.07 -21.29 4.55
C GLU A 188 3.94 -22.51 5.48
N LYS A 189 4.03 -23.72 4.93
CA LYS A 189 4.50 -24.84 5.75
C LYS A 189 5.91 -24.41 6.16
N LEU A 190 5.99 -23.73 7.30
CA LEU A 190 7.21 -23.19 7.87
C LEU A 190 8.00 -24.42 8.34
N ASP A 191 8.74 -25.04 7.41
CA ASP A 191 9.81 -25.95 7.76
C ASP A 191 10.97 -25.09 8.32
N VAL A 192 10.75 -24.48 9.49
CA VAL A 192 11.54 -23.45 10.18
C VAL A 192 11.15 -22.02 9.79
N SER A 193 10.30 -21.40 10.62
CA SER A 193 10.17 -19.94 10.66
C SER A 193 11.41 -19.36 11.31
N ASP A 194 12.17 -18.56 10.56
CA ASP A 194 13.19 -17.71 11.16
C ASP A 194 12.49 -16.79 12.19
N SER A 195 12.74 -17.01 13.48
CA SER A 195 12.19 -16.24 14.61
C SER A 195 12.60 -14.74 14.59
N PHE A 196 13.45 -14.35 13.63
CA PHE A 196 13.97 -13.00 13.45
C PHE A 196 13.09 -12.07 12.58
N GLU A 197 12.13 -12.59 11.82
CA GLU A 197 11.30 -11.74 10.94
C GLU A 197 10.18 -11.02 11.75
N ILE A 198 9.98 -9.72 11.50
CA ILE A 198 8.94 -8.90 12.13
C ILE A 198 7.64 -8.99 11.31
N PRO A 199 6.55 -9.55 11.86
CA PRO A 199 5.27 -9.71 11.16
C PRO A 199 4.38 -8.47 11.31
N GLY A 200 3.29 -8.44 10.54
CA GLY A 200 2.18 -7.53 10.77
C GLY A 200 1.36 -7.87 12.03
N ILE A 201 0.42 -7.01 12.38
CA ILE A 201 -0.58 -7.20 13.43
C ILE A 201 -1.71 -8.09 12.89
N SER A 202 -1.78 -9.32 13.38
CA SER A 202 -2.93 -10.20 13.19
C SER A 202 -4.08 -9.83 14.15
N PRO A 203 -5.31 -10.32 13.94
CA PRO A 203 -6.41 -10.13 14.89
C PRO A 203 -6.05 -10.59 16.32
N LYS A 204 -5.28 -11.69 16.44
CA LYS A 204 -4.79 -12.20 17.73
C LYS A 204 -3.85 -11.21 18.40
N ILE A 205 -2.91 -10.62 17.66
CA ILE A 205 -1.99 -9.60 18.18
C ILE A 205 -2.76 -8.34 18.61
N TYR A 206 -3.76 -7.93 17.83
CA TYR A 206 -4.60 -6.78 18.19
C TYR A 206 -5.38 -7.01 19.50
N GLN A 207 -5.90 -8.23 19.71
CA GLN A 207 -6.55 -8.59 20.97
C GLN A 207 -5.57 -8.57 22.16
N ILE A 208 -4.34 -9.07 21.96
CA ILE A 208 -3.27 -8.98 22.96
C ILE A 208 -3.00 -7.52 23.33
N ILE A 209 -2.81 -6.64 22.34
CA ILE A 209 -2.62 -5.19 22.55
C ILE A 209 -3.78 -4.61 23.36
N ASN A 210 -5.02 -4.96 23.01
CA ASN A 210 -6.20 -4.48 23.72
C ASN A 210 -6.23 -4.93 25.19
N ASN A 211 -5.90 -6.19 25.46
CA ASN A 211 -5.85 -6.70 26.83
C ASN A 211 -4.74 -6.03 27.64
N ILE A 212 -3.56 -5.83 27.04
CA ILE A 212 -2.46 -5.09 27.66
C ILE A 212 -2.93 -3.68 28.05
N THR A 213 -3.46 -2.91 27.10
CA THR A 213 -3.98 -1.55 27.37
C THR A 213 -5.03 -1.54 28.48
N SER A 214 -5.97 -2.49 28.44
CA SER A 214 -7.04 -2.60 29.42
C SER A 214 -6.50 -2.87 30.83
N LEU A 215 -5.65 -3.88 30.99
CA LEU A 215 -5.08 -4.25 32.29
C LEU A 215 -4.21 -3.12 32.86
N PHE A 216 -3.38 -2.48 32.02
CA PHE A 216 -2.58 -1.34 32.45
C PHE A 216 -3.44 -0.19 32.97
N ASN A 217 -4.54 0.16 32.31
CA ASN A 217 -5.37 1.30 32.72
C ASN A 217 -6.33 0.99 33.87
N LEU A 218 -6.79 -0.26 34.01
CA LEU A 218 -7.81 -0.63 35.00
C LEU A 218 -7.24 -1.09 36.33
N ASP A 219 -6.27 -2.01 36.32
CA ASP A 219 -5.76 -2.62 37.54
C ASP A 219 -4.29 -3.08 37.40
N PRO A 220 -3.35 -2.13 37.17
CA PRO A 220 -1.95 -2.47 37.14
C PRO A 220 -1.43 -2.73 38.56
N SER A 221 -0.60 -3.77 38.69
CA SER A 221 0.33 -3.85 39.82
C SER A 221 1.43 -2.81 39.66
N PHE A 222 2.16 -2.50 40.73
CA PHE A 222 3.29 -1.58 40.71
C PHE A 222 4.50 -2.22 41.35
N GLY A 223 5.67 -1.90 40.82
CA GLY A 223 6.92 -2.24 41.48
C GLY A 223 8.09 -1.49 40.90
N VAL A 224 9.26 -1.77 41.48
CA VAL A 224 10.46 -0.95 41.32
C VAL A 224 10.86 -0.86 39.85
N PHE A 225 11.11 0.36 39.38
CA PHE A 225 11.67 0.59 38.06
C PHE A 225 13.18 0.28 38.10
N PRO A 226 13.67 -0.78 37.43
CA PRO A 226 15.07 -1.20 37.53
C PRO A 226 16.08 -0.10 37.22
N GLU A 227 15.76 0.79 36.28
CA GLU A 227 16.62 1.88 35.84
C GLU A 227 16.54 3.12 36.76
N ARG A 228 15.45 3.27 37.53
CA ARG A 228 15.22 4.41 38.44
C ARG A 228 14.59 3.92 39.75
N PRO A 229 15.41 3.47 40.73
CA PRO A 229 14.91 2.84 41.96
C PRO A 229 14.01 3.73 42.83
N ASP A 230 14.05 5.04 42.64
CA ASP A 230 13.16 6.01 43.28
C ASP A 230 11.74 6.05 42.69
N ARG A 231 11.49 5.22 41.67
CA ARG A 231 10.22 5.19 40.92
C ARG A 231 9.65 3.80 40.82
N GLU A 232 8.33 3.75 40.71
CA GLU A 232 7.57 2.54 40.42
C GLU A 232 6.89 2.64 39.06
N ILE A 233 7.02 1.58 38.28
CA ILE A 233 6.35 1.40 36.98
C ILE A 233 5.16 0.45 37.13
N PRO A 234 4.13 0.62 36.27
CA PRO A 234 3.02 -0.31 36.26
C PRO A 234 3.48 -1.66 35.68
N MET A 235 2.85 -2.73 36.14
CA MET A 235 3.13 -4.11 35.76
C MET A 235 1.83 -4.90 35.71
N ILE A 236 1.73 -5.85 34.77
CA ILE A 236 0.58 -6.75 34.64
C ILE A 236 1.08 -8.19 34.56
N LEU A 237 0.27 -9.17 34.95
CA LEU A 237 0.68 -10.57 34.94
C LEU A 237 0.78 -11.10 33.49
N LYS A 238 1.92 -11.72 33.15
CA LYS A 238 2.14 -12.39 31.85
C LYS A 238 1.01 -13.38 31.53
N SER A 239 0.56 -14.13 32.55
CA SER A 239 -0.49 -15.14 32.43
C SER A 239 -1.85 -14.55 32.07
N GLU A 240 -2.23 -13.38 32.61
CA GLU A 240 -3.52 -12.74 32.33
C GLU A 240 -3.60 -12.25 30.87
N VAL A 241 -2.47 -11.83 30.31
CA VAL A 241 -2.40 -11.36 28.93
C VAL A 241 -2.37 -12.51 27.94
N PHE A 242 -1.53 -13.52 28.17
CA PHE A 242 -1.15 -14.48 27.12
C PHE A 242 -1.77 -15.86 27.25
N LEU A 243 -2.09 -16.33 28.46
CA LEU A 243 -2.67 -17.66 28.68
C LEU A 243 -3.97 -17.91 27.88
N PRO A 244 -4.86 -16.92 27.68
CA PRO A 244 -6.04 -17.09 26.83
C PRO A 244 -5.73 -17.37 25.36
N TYR A 245 -4.49 -17.18 24.93
CA TYR A 245 -4.05 -17.22 23.54
C TYR A 245 -3.03 -18.32 23.25
N ILE A 246 -2.59 -19.08 24.24
CA ILE A 246 -1.64 -20.20 24.07
C ILE A 246 -2.46 -21.49 24.00
N ASP A 247 -2.55 -22.09 22.81
CA ASP A 247 -3.40 -23.28 22.59
C ASP A 247 -2.67 -24.59 22.94
N SER A 248 -1.35 -24.57 23.19
CA SER A 248 -0.63 -25.74 23.71
C SER A 248 0.77 -25.38 24.23
N ILE A 249 1.27 -26.19 25.17
CA ILE A 249 2.57 -26.11 25.87
C ILE A 249 3.73 -26.29 24.87
N ALA A 250 3.97 -25.31 24.00
CA ALA A 250 5.06 -25.33 23.04
C ALA A 250 5.95 -24.11 23.25
N ASN A 251 7.21 -24.33 23.63
CA ASN A 251 8.22 -23.28 23.90
C ASN A 251 8.33 -22.23 22.77
N ALA A 252 8.05 -22.62 21.53
CA ALA A 252 8.08 -21.72 20.37
C ALA A 252 6.96 -20.65 20.39
N GLU A 253 5.79 -20.95 20.95
CA GLU A 253 4.71 -19.96 21.11
C GLU A 253 5.06 -18.94 22.20
N GLU A 254 5.66 -19.41 23.30
CA GLU A 254 6.10 -18.55 24.39
C GLU A 254 7.22 -17.58 23.94
N GLU A 255 8.25 -18.08 23.24
CA GLU A 255 9.30 -17.24 22.65
C GLU A 255 8.72 -16.23 21.65
N SER A 256 7.73 -16.63 20.85
CA SER A 256 7.07 -15.73 19.90
C SER A 256 6.30 -14.61 20.61
N ILE A 257 5.69 -14.91 21.75
CA ILE A 257 4.94 -13.97 22.58
C ILE A 257 5.86 -12.96 23.27
N GLU A 258 7.00 -13.42 23.80
CA GLU A 258 8.01 -12.55 24.40
C GLU A 258 8.58 -11.58 23.37
N ASN A 259 8.95 -12.10 22.20
CA ASN A 259 9.35 -11.29 21.06
C ASN A 259 8.28 -10.27 20.66
N LEU A 260 6.99 -10.65 20.69
CA LEU A 260 5.89 -9.72 20.38
C LEU A 260 5.80 -8.60 21.41
N ALA A 261 5.84 -8.95 22.70
CA ALA A 261 5.73 -7.99 23.79
C ALA A 261 6.89 -6.98 23.74
N GLU A 262 8.09 -7.45 23.44
CA GLU A 262 9.27 -6.63 23.23
C GLU A 262 9.13 -5.61 22.10
N ARG A 263 8.48 -6.00 21.00
CA ARG A 263 8.24 -5.14 19.84
C ARG A 263 7.17 -4.08 20.10
N ILE A 264 6.29 -4.32 21.08
CA ILE A 264 5.25 -3.38 21.54
C ILE A 264 5.79 -2.46 22.67
N GLY A 265 7.07 -2.56 23.00
CA GLY A 265 7.73 -1.69 23.99
C GLY A 265 7.68 -2.23 25.42
N MET A 266 7.33 -3.50 25.60
CA MET A 266 7.25 -4.17 26.90
C MET A 266 8.48 -5.05 27.16
N ARG A 267 8.66 -5.49 28.40
CA ARG A 267 9.67 -6.46 28.86
C ARG A 267 9.10 -7.34 29.94
N LEU A 268 9.74 -8.48 30.17
CA LEU A 268 9.47 -9.31 31.33
C LEU A 268 10.34 -8.91 32.52
N ILE A 269 9.74 -8.93 33.70
CA ILE A 269 10.40 -8.79 35.01
C ILE A 269 10.09 -10.05 35.81
N ASP A 270 11.13 -10.69 36.34
CA ASP A 270 11.08 -11.94 37.10
C ASP A 270 10.32 -13.08 36.38
N ASP A 271 10.35 -13.07 35.04
CA ASP A 271 9.59 -13.97 34.14
C ASP A 271 8.06 -14.01 34.38
N LEU A 272 7.54 -13.13 35.24
CA LEU A 272 6.17 -13.15 35.72
C LEU A 272 5.38 -11.91 35.26
N PHE A 273 6.03 -10.75 35.30
CA PHE A 273 5.38 -9.47 35.06
C PHE A 273 5.76 -8.89 33.72
N LEU A 274 4.76 -8.40 33.00
CA LEU A 274 4.94 -7.57 31.83
C LEU A 274 4.96 -6.10 32.24
N ALA A 275 6.05 -5.40 31.91
CA ALA A 275 6.29 -4.01 32.27
C ALA A 275 6.83 -3.23 31.05
N PRO A 276 6.64 -1.90 30.97
CA PRO A 276 7.22 -1.11 29.89
C PRO A 276 8.77 -1.06 29.98
N LYS A 277 9.44 -1.07 28.82
CA LYS A 277 10.88 -0.81 28.68
C LYS A 277 11.19 0.67 28.97
N GLU A 278 12.42 0.98 29.40
CA GLU A 278 12.82 2.37 29.70
C GLU A 278 12.58 3.35 28.53
N GLU A 279 12.94 2.95 27.30
CA GLU A 279 12.72 3.77 26.11
C GLU A 279 11.23 4.05 25.90
N PHE A 280 10.37 3.06 26.16
CA PHE A 280 8.92 3.23 26.05
C PHE A 280 8.35 4.09 27.18
N VAL A 281 8.80 3.90 28.44
CA VAL A 281 8.45 4.78 29.57
C VAL A 281 8.77 6.23 29.23
N SER A 282 9.94 6.50 28.67
CA SER A 282 10.35 7.85 28.28
C SER A 282 9.40 8.46 27.24
N ILE A 283 8.99 7.69 26.22
CA ILE A 283 7.98 8.11 25.25
C ILE A 283 6.64 8.40 25.95
N LEU A 284 6.21 7.56 26.88
CA LEU A 284 4.95 7.74 27.59
C LEU A 284 4.98 8.98 28.50
N GLU A 285 6.08 9.24 29.21
CA GLU A 285 6.25 10.44 30.05
C GLU A 285 6.12 11.72 29.21
N GLU A 286 6.85 11.80 28.09
CA GLU A 286 6.94 13.01 27.26
C GLU A 286 5.65 13.36 26.54
N ASN A 287 4.82 12.35 26.27
CA ASN A 287 3.52 12.52 25.63
C ASN A 287 2.35 12.54 26.63
N ASN A 288 2.64 12.69 27.93
CA ASN A 288 1.64 12.76 29.01
C ASN A 288 0.74 11.52 29.12
N TYR A 289 1.25 10.35 28.75
CA TYR A 289 0.57 9.06 28.90
C TYR A 289 0.83 8.40 30.27
N LEU A 290 1.65 9.01 31.12
CA LEU A 290 1.87 8.59 32.51
C LEU A 290 1.52 9.73 33.47
N ARG A 291 0.65 9.45 34.43
CA ARG A 291 0.38 10.34 35.57
C ARG A 291 1.30 9.98 36.73
N THR A 292 2.06 10.95 37.23
CA THR A 292 2.93 10.77 38.39
C THR A 292 2.21 11.04 39.70
N LYS A 293 2.36 10.16 40.69
CA LYS A 293 1.91 10.40 42.07
C LYS A 293 3.06 10.10 43.03
N LYS A 294 3.43 11.09 43.85
CA LYS A 294 4.40 10.89 44.92
C LYS A 294 3.71 10.23 46.12
N GLN A 295 4.27 9.14 46.59
CA GLN A 295 3.78 8.39 47.75
C GLN A 295 4.34 8.96 49.06
N SER A 296 3.79 8.52 50.19
CA SER A 296 4.17 8.97 51.53
C SER A 296 5.61 8.60 51.91
N ASP A 297 6.15 7.54 51.32
CA ASP A 297 7.54 7.09 51.42
C ASP A 297 8.50 7.87 50.49
N GLY A 298 7.97 8.81 49.69
CA GLY A 298 8.73 9.62 48.75
C GLY A 298 8.90 9.02 47.37
N ILE A 299 8.49 7.76 47.15
CA ILE A 299 8.58 7.05 45.86
C ILE A 299 7.60 7.67 44.85
N ILE A 300 8.03 7.79 43.60
CA ILE A 300 7.19 8.31 42.52
C ILE A 300 6.58 7.14 41.75
N ARG A 301 5.25 7.04 41.75
CA ARG A 301 4.52 6.00 41.03
C ARG A 301 3.96 6.52 39.71
N TYR A 302 4.15 5.78 38.62
CA TYR A 302 3.61 6.08 37.29
C TYR A 302 2.30 5.34 37.02
N PHE A 303 1.21 6.08 36.90
CA PHE A 303 -0.09 5.54 36.49
C PHE A 303 -0.27 5.69 34.98
N PRO A 304 -0.48 4.59 34.23
CA PRO A 304 -0.65 4.64 32.78
C PRO A 304 -2.02 5.24 32.39
N GLN A 305 -2.01 5.95 31.26
CA GLN A 305 -3.17 6.60 30.65
C GLN A 305 -3.02 6.59 29.11
N PHE A 306 -2.78 5.41 28.54
CA PHE A 306 -2.58 5.24 27.10
C PHE A 306 -3.66 4.35 26.46
N SER A 307 -3.81 4.44 25.15
CA SER A 307 -4.79 3.66 24.39
C SER A 307 -4.11 2.61 23.51
N ASN A 308 -4.92 1.83 22.78
CA ASN A 308 -4.40 0.90 21.76
C ASN A 308 -3.61 1.64 20.68
N GLU A 309 -4.00 2.88 20.36
CA GLU A 309 -3.28 3.72 19.40
C GLU A 309 -1.84 3.93 19.84
N THR A 310 -1.60 4.24 21.12
CA THR A 310 -0.24 4.42 21.66
C THR A 310 0.65 3.20 21.39
N LEU A 311 0.13 1.99 21.65
CA LEU A 311 0.87 0.74 21.45
C LEU A 311 1.05 0.39 19.96
N ILE A 312 0.03 0.65 19.13
CA ILE A 312 0.09 0.39 17.69
C ILE A 312 1.08 1.34 17.01
N LEU A 313 1.07 2.63 17.37
CA LEU A 313 2.05 3.60 16.88
C LEU A 313 3.47 3.26 17.34
N HIS A 314 3.63 2.74 18.57
CA HIS A 314 4.92 2.26 19.04
C HIS A 314 5.41 1.05 18.24
N TYR A 315 4.53 0.07 17.99
CA TYR A 315 4.85 -1.07 17.14
C TYR A 315 5.20 -0.63 15.72
N LEU A 316 4.45 0.32 15.14
CA LEU A 316 4.75 0.89 13.83
C LEU A 316 6.09 1.63 13.81
N ALA A 317 6.45 2.34 14.89
CA ALA A 317 7.75 2.99 15.03
C ALA A 317 8.87 1.95 15.07
N PHE A 318 8.67 0.84 15.78
CA PHE A 318 9.61 -0.27 15.85
C PHE A 318 9.82 -0.91 14.46
N VAL A 319 8.73 -1.22 13.76
CA VAL A 319 8.74 -1.74 12.38
C VAL A 319 9.44 -0.74 11.44
N SER A 320 9.17 0.56 11.60
CA SER A 320 9.79 1.64 10.82
C SER A 320 11.29 1.80 11.05
N GLN A 321 11.76 1.54 12.26
CA GLN A 321 13.19 1.54 12.61
C GLN A 321 13.87 0.27 12.08
N ARG A 322 13.19 -0.88 12.16
CA ARG A 322 13.71 -2.21 11.84
C ARG A 322 13.31 -2.71 10.46
N ARG A 323 13.25 -1.82 9.46
CA ARG A 323 12.92 -2.17 8.06
C ARG A 323 13.80 -3.28 7.48
N GLY A 324 15.00 -3.46 8.04
CA GLY A 324 15.97 -4.57 7.83
C GLY A 324 15.37 -5.98 7.91
N PHE A 325 14.41 -6.14 8.81
CA PHE A 325 14.04 -7.42 9.40
C PHE A 325 12.55 -7.71 9.24
N LEU A 326 11.86 -6.97 8.37
CA LEU A 326 10.44 -7.19 8.12
C LEU A 326 10.21 -8.52 7.42
N SER A 327 9.11 -9.18 7.77
CA SER A 327 8.69 -10.37 7.05
C SER A 327 8.39 -10.04 5.59
N LYS A 328 8.56 -11.04 4.72
CA LYS A 328 8.28 -10.88 3.28
C LYS A 328 6.84 -10.45 3.02
N GLU A 329 5.92 -10.94 3.83
CA GLU A 329 4.50 -10.58 3.76
C GLU A 329 4.30 -9.09 4.06
N LEU A 330 4.87 -8.60 5.16
CA LEU A 330 4.72 -7.21 5.57
C LEU A 330 5.39 -6.25 4.56
N ILE A 331 6.54 -6.63 4.01
CA ILE A 331 7.21 -5.85 2.94
C ILE A 331 6.30 -5.72 1.72
N ASN A 332 5.70 -6.83 1.25
CA ASN A 332 4.79 -6.79 0.11
C ASN A 332 3.56 -5.94 0.41
N TRP A 333 3.00 -6.08 1.62
CA TRP A 333 1.83 -5.34 2.05
C TRP A 333 2.06 -3.83 2.06
N VAL A 334 3.13 -3.37 2.71
CA VAL A 334 3.49 -1.94 2.77
C VAL A 334 3.80 -1.41 1.37
N SER A 335 4.59 -2.14 0.58
CA SER A 335 4.98 -1.70 -0.76
C SER A 335 3.77 -1.62 -1.72
N MET A 336 2.81 -2.55 -1.60
CA MET A 336 1.60 -2.53 -2.42
C MET A 336 0.66 -1.39 -2.02
N ASN A 337 0.51 -1.13 -0.72
CA ASN A 337 -0.25 0.01 -0.24
C ASN A 337 0.31 1.33 -0.79
N PHE A 338 1.63 1.51 -0.74
CA PHE A 338 2.26 2.70 -1.30
C PHE A 338 2.06 2.80 -2.82
N ALA A 339 2.25 1.70 -3.55
CA ALA A 339 2.03 1.66 -4.99
C ALA A 339 0.58 2.03 -5.34
N PHE A 340 -0.38 1.53 -4.57
CA PHE A 340 -1.80 1.78 -4.74
C PHE A 340 -2.15 3.24 -4.45
N LEU A 341 -1.68 3.81 -3.32
CA LEU A 341 -1.87 5.22 -2.97
C LEU A 341 -1.32 6.14 -4.06
N ILE A 342 -0.12 5.87 -4.57
CA ILE A 342 0.52 6.64 -5.65
C ILE A 342 -0.29 6.55 -6.93
N TYR A 343 -0.66 5.34 -7.33
CA TYR A 343 -1.44 5.11 -8.55
C TYR A 343 -2.79 5.83 -8.49
N MET A 344 -3.55 5.61 -7.42
CA MET A 344 -4.86 6.22 -7.24
C MET A 344 -4.79 7.74 -7.10
N GLY A 345 -3.78 8.28 -6.41
CA GLY A 345 -3.57 9.72 -6.31
C GLY A 345 -3.27 10.37 -7.66
N ILE A 346 -2.49 9.71 -8.54
CA ILE A 346 -2.27 10.20 -9.91
C ILE A 346 -3.56 10.17 -10.72
N LEU A 347 -4.34 9.09 -10.63
CA LEU A 347 -5.63 9.01 -11.33
C LEU A 347 -6.59 10.09 -10.85
N LYS A 348 -6.72 10.28 -9.53
CA LYS A 348 -7.57 11.32 -8.94
C LYS A 348 -7.13 12.73 -9.32
N TRP A 349 -5.82 12.95 -9.47
CA TRP A 349 -5.29 14.22 -9.94
C TRP A 349 -5.56 14.47 -11.43
N LYS A 350 -5.49 13.43 -12.27
CA LYS A 350 -5.53 13.59 -13.73
C LYS A 350 -6.87 13.33 -14.38
N LEU A 351 -7.77 12.62 -13.71
CA LEU A 351 -9.08 12.23 -14.22
C LEU A 351 -10.15 12.87 -13.36
N SER A 352 -11.11 13.51 -14.01
CA SER A 352 -12.34 13.93 -13.35
C SER A 352 -13.12 12.71 -12.83
N ASP A 353 -13.93 12.92 -11.78
CA ASP A 353 -14.76 11.86 -11.20
C ASP A 353 -15.81 11.31 -12.18
N GLU A 354 -16.16 12.11 -13.20
CA GLU A 354 -17.11 11.77 -14.26
C GLU A 354 -16.45 11.14 -15.49
N ASN A 355 -15.11 11.02 -15.50
CA ASN A 355 -14.38 10.52 -16.66
C ASN A 355 -14.79 9.08 -17.01
N ILE A 356 -15.41 8.91 -18.18
CA ILE A 356 -15.95 7.63 -18.64
C ILE A 356 -14.88 6.54 -18.85
N PHE A 357 -13.62 6.92 -19.05
CA PHE A 357 -12.51 6.00 -19.27
C PHE A 357 -11.85 5.53 -17.96
N TYR A 358 -12.32 6.00 -16.81
CA TYR A 358 -11.77 5.64 -15.50
C TYR A 358 -11.74 4.11 -15.26
N SER A 359 -12.71 3.38 -15.83
CA SER A 359 -12.78 1.91 -15.80
C SER A 359 -11.56 1.22 -16.41
N ILE A 360 -10.94 1.79 -17.43
CA ILE A 360 -9.72 1.26 -18.08
C ILE A 360 -8.56 1.20 -17.08
N PHE A 361 -8.48 2.20 -16.20
CA PHE A 361 -7.46 2.31 -15.17
C PHE A 361 -7.76 1.46 -13.93
N LYS A 362 -9.03 1.19 -13.65
CA LYS A 362 -9.45 0.30 -12.54
C LYS A 362 -9.48 -1.17 -12.92
N ASP A 363 -9.36 -1.51 -14.20
CA ASP A 363 -9.33 -2.89 -14.65
C ASP A 363 -8.24 -3.70 -13.94
N LEU A 364 -8.58 -4.92 -13.53
CA LEU A 364 -7.69 -5.78 -12.76
C LEU A 364 -6.43 -6.12 -13.57
N GLN A 365 -6.52 -6.29 -14.89
CA GLN A 365 -5.35 -6.57 -15.71
C GLN A 365 -4.41 -5.36 -15.79
N THR A 366 -4.97 -4.14 -15.80
CA THR A 366 -4.19 -2.90 -15.75
C THR A 366 -3.48 -2.78 -14.38
N ASN A 367 -4.22 -2.96 -13.29
CA ASN A 367 -3.68 -2.94 -11.93
C ASN A 367 -2.58 -3.99 -11.71
N GLU A 368 -2.77 -5.20 -12.23
CA GLU A 368 -1.78 -6.27 -12.21
C GLU A 368 -0.50 -5.98 -13.01
N LYS A 369 -0.53 -5.02 -13.94
CA LYS A 369 0.64 -4.62 -14.73
C LYS A 369 1.35 -3.41 -14.13
N ILE A 370 0.59 -2.43 -13.60
CA ILE A 370 1.12 -1.14 -13.15
C ILE A 370 1.63 -1.19 -11.71
N LEU A 371 0.78 -1.63 -10.78
CA LEU A 371 1.08 -1.58 -9.34
C LEU A 371 2.29 -2.43 -8.95
N PRO A 372 2.53 -3.64 -9.51
CA PRO A 372 3.71 -4.43 -9.15
C PRO A 372 5.02 -3.77 -9.53
N TYR A 373 5.00 -2.99 -10.61
CA TYR A 373 6.19 -2.26 -11.02
C TYR A 373 6.46 -1.08 -10.09
N LEU A 374 5.43 -0.29 -9.75
CA LEU A 374 5.53 0.75 -8.74
C LEU A 374 6.00 0.18 -7.39
N MET A 375 5.42 -0.94 -6.96
CA MET A 375 5.81 -1.66 -5.75
C MET A 375 7.32 -1.95 -5.74
N LYS A 376 7.85 -2.52 -6.82
CA LYS A 376 9.29 -2.85 -6.95
C LYS A 376 10.20 -1.64 -6.91
N LEU A 377 9.75 -0.51 -7.45
CA LEU A 377 10.51 0.74 -7.42
C LEU A 377 10.45 1.44 -6.05
N ILE A 378 9.36 1.26 -5.31
CA ILE A 378 9.16 1.81 -3.96
C ILE A 378 9.94 1.00 -2.91
N CYS A 379 10.24 -0.28 -3.18
CA CYS A 379 10.98 -1.14 -2.26
C CYS A 379 12.22 -0.43 -1.71
N PHE A 380 12.26 -0.31 -0.37
CA PHE A 380 13.06 0.71 0.32
C PHE A 380 14.49 0.82 -0.24
N PRO A 381 15.07 2.03 -0.33
CA PRO A 381 16.35 2.30 -1.02
C PRO A 381 17.53 1.36 -0.69
N ASN A 382 17.50 0.69 0.45
CA ASN A 382 18.50 -0.33 0.84
C ASN A 382 18.31 -1.70 0.16
N TYR A 383 17.27 -1.88 -0.66
CA TYR A 383 16.85 -3.18 -1.20
C TYR A 383 16.73 -3.22 -2.72
N LEU A 384 16.87 -2.08 -3.39
CA LEU A 384 16.87 -1.96 -4.85
C LEU A 384 18.06 -2.69 -5.50
N GLY A 385 19.10 -3.04 -4.73
CA GLY A 385 20.26 -3.81 -5.18
C GLY A 385 20.11 -5.34 -5.11
N LEU A 386 18.98 -5.88 -4.62
CA LEU A 386 18.83 -7.31 -4.39
C LEU A 386 17.70 -7.90 -5.22
N ASP A 387 18.07 -8.64 -6.28
CA ASP A 387 17.28 -9.75 -6.88
C ASP A 387 16.95 -10.85 -5.82
N LYS A 388 17.31 -10.64 -4.55
CA LYS A 388 17.14 -11.53 -3.39
C LYS A 388 15.96 -11.18 -2.46
N MET A 389 15.31 -10.01 -2.58
CA MET A 389 14.01 -9.88 -1.91
C MET A 389 13.02 -10.78 -2.62
N LYS A 390 12.60 -11.84 -1.93
CA LYS A 390 11.54 -12.76 -2.35
C LYS A 390 10.17 -12.04 -2.32
N ILE A 391 10.06 -10.84 -2.88
CA ILE A 391 8.79 -10.16 -3.16
C ILE A 391 7.96 -11.15 -3.92
N ARG A 392 6.83 -11.54 -3.34
CA ARG A 392 6.06 -12.65 -3.88
C ARG A 392 5.11 -12.09 -4.90
N ASP A 393 5.55 -12.11 -6.15
CA ASP A 393 4.86 -11.42 -7.23
C ASP A 393 4.00 -12.38 -8.07
N SER A 394 3.20 -13.22 -7.41
CA SER A 394 2.25 -14.09 -8.13
C SER A 394 0.96 -13.33 -8.44
N VAL A 395 0.38 -13.57 -9.61
CA VAL A 395 -0.92 -12.99 -10.01
C VAL A 395 -1.96 -13.18 -8.91
N GLN A 396 -2.08 -14.40 -8.39
CA GLN A 396 -3.07 -14.74 -7.35
C GLN A 396 -2.85 -13.94 -6.06
N TYR A 397 -1.61 -13.82 -5.61
CA TYR A 397 -1.27 -13.08 -4.40
C TYR A 397 -1.56 -11.58 -4.55
N ARG A 398 -1.30 -11.01 -5.73
CA ARG A 398 -1.66 -9.62 -6.02
C ARG A 398 -3.16 -9.40 -6.01
N LYS A 399 -3.93 -10.29 -6.64
CA LYS A 399 -5.40 -10.22 -6.62
C LYS A 399 -5.95 -10.25 -5.20
N GLU A 400 -5.43 -11.13 -4.35
CA GLU A 400 -5.81 -11.20 -2.94
C GLU A 400 -5.52 -9.87 -2.23
N ILE A 401 -4.30 -9.34 -2.35
CA ILE A 401 -3.96 -8.04 -1.76
C ILE A 401 -4.87 -6.93 -2.28
N PHE A 402 -5.15 -6.86 -3.60
CA PHE A 402 -6.03 -5.84 -4.16
C PHE A 402 -7.46 -5.93 -3.62
N ASN A 403 -7.99 -7.14 -3.48
CA ASN A 403 -9.31 -7.33 -2.89
C ASN A 403 -9.35 -6.84 -1.43
N PHE A 404 -8.28 -7.07 -0.65
CA PHE A 404 -8.19 -6.61 0.73
C PHE A 404 -7.97 -5.10 0.85
N ILE A 405 -7.10 -4.51 0.02
CA ILE A 405 -6.92 -3.05 -0.03
C ILE A 405 -8.24 -2.39 -0.46
N GLY A 406 -8.91 -2.95 -1.46
CA GLY A 406 -10.21 -2.46 -1.93
C GLY A 406 -11.31 -2.54 -0.86
N SER A 407 -11.32 -3.58 -0.02
CA SER A 407 -12.31 -3.70 1.07
C SER A 407 -12.03 -2.78 2.26
N GLN A 408 -10.87 -2.12 2.29
CA GLN A 408 -10.45 -1.16 3.31
C GLN A 408 -10.16 0.22 2.69
N ILE A 409 -10.73 0.51 1.51
CA ILE A 409 -10.43 1.72 0.74
C ILE A 409 -10.77 3.01 1.51
N ASP A 410 -11.79 2.96 2.36
CA ASP A 410 -12.22 4.11 3.15
C ASP A 410 -11.10 4.59 4.09
N ASN A 411 -10.30 3.67 4.63
CA ASN A 411 -9.15 4.02 5.47
C ASN A 411 -8.07 4.80 4.71
N LEU A 412 -8.01 4.64 3.38
CA LEU A 412 -6.97 5.22 2.52
C LEU A 412 -7.45 6.45 1.73
N LYS A 413 -8.75 6.70 1.70
CA LYS A 413 -9.38 7.67 0.78
C LYS A 413 -8.84 9.09 0.97
N GLU A 414 -8.77 9.56 2.21
CA GLU A 414 -8.27 10.91 2.51
C GLU A 414 -6.81 11.09 2.08
N LEU A 415 -5.99 10.06 2.29
CA LEU A 415 -4.60 10.09 1.85
C LEU A 415 -4.46 10.04 0.32
N ILE A 416 -5.36 9.36 -0.39
CA ILE A 416 -5.38 9.39 -1.86
C ILE A 416 -5.61 10.82 -2.36
N ASP A 417 -6.55 11.54 -1.74
CA ASP A 417 -6.86 12.93 -2.09
C ASP A 417 -5.66 13.85 -1.79
N GLU A 418 -4.99 13.67 -0.65
CA GLU A 418 -3.74 14.38 -0.33
C GLU A 418 -2.62 14.13 -1.35
N VAL A 419 -2.43 12.87 -1.72
CA VAL A 419 -1.41 12.49 -2.72
C VAL A 419 -1.72 13.14 -4.07
N ALA A 420 -2.99 13.25 -4.45
CA ALA A 420 -3.42 13.95 -5.65
C ALA A 420 -3.09 15.44 -5.60
N LEU A 421 -3.36 16.11 -4.48
CA LEU A 421 -3.01 17.52 -4.25
C LEU A 421 -1.50 17.75 -4.28
N PHE A 422 -0.72 16.85 -3.66
CA PHE A 422 0.73 16.92 -3.69
C PHE A 422 1.28 16.76 -5.12
N CYS A 423 0.73 15.82 -5.90
CA CYS A 423 1.07 15.64 -7.31
C CYS A 423 0.90 16.94 -8.11
N GLU A 424 -0.24 17.61 -7.93
CA GLU A 424 -0.52 18.86 -8.63
C GLU A 424 0.49 19.97 -8.28
N LYS A 425 0.78 20.14 -6.98
CA LYS A 425 1.74 21.14 -6.49
C LYS A 425 3.13 20.88 -7.06
N PHE A 426 3.59 19.64 -6.98
CA PHE A 426 4.92 19.24 -7.44
C PHE A 426 5.11 19.47 -8.95
N ASP A 427 4.12 19.11 -9.78
CA ASP A 427 4.20 19.34 -11.24
C ASP A 427 4.22 20.83 -11.59
N LYS A 428 3.45 21.67 -10.88
CA LYS A 428 3.46 23.13 -11.06
C LYS A 428 4.82 23.73 -10.72
N GLU A 429 5.47 23.28 -9.65
CA GLU A 429 6.80 23.75 -9.26
C GLU A 429 7.88 23.30 -10.24
N ARG A 430 7.82 22.05 -10.72
CA ARG A 430 8.77 21.53 -11.69
C ARG A 430 8.72 22.28 -13.02
N LYS A 431 7.54 22.71 -13.48
CA LYS A 431 7.38 23.48 -14.73
C LYS A 431 7.90 24.92 -14.65
N LYS A 432 8.14 25.44 -13.45
CA LYS A 432 8.69 26.79 -13.23
C LYS A 432 10.22 26.82 -13.17
N LYS A 433 10.86 25.67 -12.96
CA LYS A 433 12.30 25.48 -13.07
C LYS A 433 12.66 25.13 -14.50
#